data_AF-A0A1I7SK57-F1
#
_entry.id   AF-A0A1I7SK57-F1
#
_cell.length_a   1.000
_cell.length_b   1.000
_cell.length_c   1.000
_cell.angle_alpha   90.00
_cell.angle_beta   90.00
_cell.angle_gamma   90.00
#
_symmetry.space_group_name_H-M   'P 1'
#
loop_
_entity.id
_entity.type
_entity.pdbx_description
1 polymer ?
#
loop_
_entity_poly.entity_id
_entity_poly.type
_entity_poly.pdbx_seq_one_letter_code
_entity_poly.pdbx_strand_id
1 'polypeptide(L)'
;MEKDRLLKSLWQNPGPYEDASPLNHRIFLKFLKISSVLVDACKDIFADTSLIQRLHNDAYDVGFVEQYDACGLGLLQRIEVETVIWLSATAIYRLQPEQIGVNFPLSYVPELFSSFSDRMRFFQRVVNTLVAT
;
A
#
# COMPACT_ATOMS: atom_id res chain seq x y z
N MET A 1 17.98 22.55 6.24
CA MET A 1 16.55 22.92 6.19
C MET A 1 15.67 21.76 5.75
N GLU A 2 15.99 21.02 4.69
CA GLU A 2 15.15 19.92 4.19
C GLU A 2 15.09 18.69 5.11
N LYS A 3 16.22 18.33 5.73
CA LYS A 3 16.31 17.24 6.73
C LYS A 3 15.41 17.46 7.96
N ASP A 4 15.37 18.70 8.47
CA ASP A 4 14.50 19.06 9.61
C ASP A 4 13.01 19.07 9.24
N ARG A 5 12.69 19.40 7.98
CA ARG A 5 11.31 19.38 7.47
C ARG A 5 10.80 17.95 7.34
N LEU A 6 11.63 17.06 6.79
CA LEU A 6 11.35 15.62 6.68
C LEU A 6 11.18 14.95 8.05
N LEU A 7 12.07 15.24 9.00
CA LEU A 7 11.99 14.71 10.37
C LEU A 7 10.70 15.15 11.07
N LYS A 8 10.31 16.43 10.95
CA LYS A 8 9.04 16.91 11.50
C LYS A 8 7.82 16.25 10.85
N SER A 9 7.85 15.99 9.55
CA SER A 9 6.72 15.34 8.86
C SER A 9 6.58 13.85 9.16
N LEU A 10 7.70 13.13 9.34
CA LEU A 10 7.68 11.68 9.57
C LEU A 10 7.33 11.33 11.03
N TRP A 11 7.77 12.14 11.99
CA TRP A 11 7.66 11.82 13.43
C TRP A 11 6.58 12.60 14.18
N GLN A 12 5.86 13.53 13.53
CA GLN A 12 4.63 14.14 14.07
C GLN A 12 3.37 13.39 13.59
N ASN A 13 3.45 12.06 13.56
CA ASN A 13 2.24 11.25 13.42
C ASN A 13 1.55 11.15 14.78
N PRO A 14 0.21 11.17 14.80
CA PRO A 14 -0.52 10.92 16.03
C PRO A 14 -0.07 9.62 16.67
N GLY A 15 -0.08 9.57 18.00
CA GLY A 15 0.40 8.41 18.75
C GLY A 15 -0.35 7.12 18.35
N PRO A 16 0.18 5.93 18.66
CA PRO A 16 -0.39 4.63 18.25
C PRO A 16 -1.80 4.34 18.79
N TYR A 17 -2.38 5.26 19.57
CA TYR A 17 -3.69 5.16 20.20
C TYR A 17 -4.71 6.19 19.67
N GLU A 18 -4.33 7.03 18.70
CA GLU A 18 -5.28 7.95 18.07
C GLU A 18 -6.11 7.23 17.02
N ASP A 19 -7.35 7.70 16.84
CA ASP A 19 -8.30 7.12 15.90
C ASP A 19 -7.76 7.17 14.47
N ALA A 20 -7.25 6.02 13.99
CA ALA A 20 -6.76 5.80 12.65
C ALA A 20 -7.89 5.52 11.63
N SER A 21 -9.15 5.57 12.08
CA SER A 21 -10.29 5.35 11.22
C SER A 21 -10.34 6.39 10.10
N PRO A 22 -10.71 6.00 8.86
CA PRO A 22 -10.90 6.94 7.75
C PRO A 22 -11.92 8.05 8.04
N LEU A 23 -12.78 7.87 9.05
CA LEU A 23 -13.73 8.87 9.52
C LEU A 23 -13.08 10.05 10.26
N ASN A 24 -11.85 9.89 10.75
CA ASN A 24 -11.11 10.98 11.37
C ASN A 24 -10.58 11.93 10.28
N HIS A 25 -11.12 13.15 10.21
CA HIS A 25 -10.75 14.14 9.19
C HIS A 25 -9.24 14.43 9.09
N ARG A 26 -8.49 14.37 10.21
CA ARG A 26 -7.04 14.59 10.19
C ARG A 26 -6.32 13.44 9.50
N ILE A 27 -6.75 12.21 9.77
CA ILE A 27 -6.23 11.00 9.17
C ILE A 27 -6.60 10.95 7.69
N PHE A 28 -7.85 11.27 7.34
CA PHE A 28 -8.29 11.37 5.96
C PHE A 28 -7.44 12.37 5.15
N LEU A 29 -7.24 13.58 5.67
CA LEU A 29 -6.38 14.58 5.02
C LEU A 29 -4.93 14.12 4.89
N LYS A 30 -4.40 13.41 5.89
CA LYS A 30 -3.07 12.79 5.82
C LYS A 30 -2.99 11.70 4.76
N PHE A 31 -4.01 10.84 4.64
CA PHE A 31 -4.07 9.82 3.59
C PHE A 31 -4.07 10.45 2.20
N LEU A 32 -4.87 11.49 1.96
CA LEU A 32 -4.88 12.22 0.69
C LEU A 32 -3.50 12.81 0.37
N LYS A 33 -2.85 13.41 1.37
CA LYS A 33 -1.51 13.98 1.19
C LYS A 33 -0.45 12.92 0.90
N ILE A 34 -0.47 11.80 1.63
CA ILE A 34 0.44 10.66 1.42
C ILE A 34 0.23 10.09 0.02
N SER A 35 -1.02 9.94 -0.43
CA SER A 35 -1.33 9.49 -1.78
C SER A 35 -0.66 10.36 -2.85
N SER A 36 -0.72 11.69 -2.72
CA SER A 36 -0.04 12.60 -3.67
C SER A 36 1.48 12.43 -3.63
N VAL A 37 2.07 12.32 -2.44
CA VAL A 37 3.52 12.14 -2.28
C VAL A 37 4.00 10.84 -2.92
N LEU A 38 3.25 9.74 -2.74
CA LEU A 38 3.57 8.46 -3.39
C LEU A 38 3.53 8.57 -4.91
N VAL A 39 2.50 9.24 -5.47
CA VAL A 39 2.39 9.45 -6.91
C VAL A 39 3.55 10.30 -7.45
N ASP A 40 3.92 11.38 -6.77
CA ASP A 40 5.01 12.24 -7.21
C ASP A 40 6.38 11.55 -7.10
N ALA A 41 6.62 10.80 -6.03
CA ALA A 41 7.82 9.96 -5.89
C ALA A 41 7.94 8.95 -7.06
N CYS A 42 6.82 8.36 -7.48
CA CYS A 42 6.81 7.50 -8.64
C CYS A 42 7.16 8.22 -9.94
N LYS A 43 6.64 9.43 -10.18
CA LYS A 43 7.01 10.23 -11.35
C LYS A 43 8.51 10.54 -11.35
N ASP A 44 9.06 10.91 -10.21
CA ASP A 44 10.48 11.25 -10.07
C ASP A 44 11.38 10.04 -10.38
N ILE A 45 11.02 8.84 -9.88
CA ILE A 45 11.73 7.59 -10.20
C ILE A 45 11.69 7.32 -11.70
N PHE A 46 10.52 7.44 -12.34
CA PHE A 46 10.37 7.16 -13.77
C PHE A 46 10.97 8.25 -14.68
N ALA A 47 11.18 9.47 -14.17
CA ALA A 47 11.87 10.53 -14.87
C ALA A 47 13.39 10.30 -14.93
N ASP A 48 13.97 9.57 -13.96
CA ASP A 48 15.38 9.19 -13.97
C ASP A 48 15.64 7.98 -14.87
N THR A 49 15.75 8.25 -16.18
CA THR A 49 16.06 7.23 -17.18
C THR A 49 17.42 6.57 -16.97
N SER A 50 18.37 7.28 -16.34
CA SER A 50 19.71 6.75 -16.06
C SER A 50 19.67 5.66 -14.99
N LEU A 51 18.85 5.86 -13.95
CA LEU A 51 18.58 4.88 -12.91
C LEU A 51 17.91 3.64 -13.51
N ILE A 52 16.85 3.82 -14.30
CA ILE A 52 16.11 2.71 -14.92
C ILE A 52 17.03 1.89 -15.82
N GLN A 53 17.86 2.54 -16.64
CA GLN A 53 18.78 1.83 -17.52
C GLN A 53 19.84 1.06 -16.73
N ARG A 54 20.36 1.64 -15.64
CA ARG A 54 21.31 0.93 -14.76
C ARG A 54 20.66 -0.31 -14.13
N LEU A 55 19.45 -0.16 -13.59
CA LEU A 55 18.73 -1.28 -12.96
C LEU A 55 18.38 -2.39 -13.96
N HIS A 56 18.04 -2.04 -15.20
CA HIS A 56 17.84 -3.01 -16.28
C HIS A 56 19.13 -3.75 -16.63
N ASN A 57 20.25 -3.03 -16.77
CA ASN A 57 21.54 -3.63 -17.09
C ASN A 57 22.11 -4.53 -15.98
N ASP A 58 21.75 -4.28 -14.72
CA ASP A 58 22.15 -5.10 -13.58
C ASP A 58 21.52 -6.51 -13.61
N ALA A 59 20.44 -6.71 -14.38
CA ALA A 59 19.80 -8.00 -14.64
C ALA A 59 19.42 -8.79 -13.37
N TYR A 60 18.58 -8.19 -12.52
CA TYR A 60 18.11 -8.83 -11.30
C TYR A 60 17.16 -10.01 -11.59
N ASP A 61 17.38 -11.15 -10.92
CA ASP A 61 16.51 -12.33 -11.05
C ASP A 61 15.20 -12.21 -10.25
N VAL A 62 15.23 -11.47 -9.13
CA VAL A 62 14.11 -11.35 -8.18
C VAL A 62 13.94 -9.93 -7.71
N GLY A 63 12.69 -9.46 -7.72
CA GLY A 63 12.28 -8.15 -7.20
C GLY A 63 11.36 -8.28 -6.00
N PHE A 64 11.52 -7.40 -5.03
CA PHE A 64 10.63 -7.27 -3.87
C PHE A 64 9.90 -5.94 -3.94
N VAL A 65 8.60 -5.96 -3.66
CA VAL A 65 7.78 -4.75 -3.62
C VAL A 65 6.85 -4.80 -2.43
N GLU A 66 6.70 -3.69 -1.71
CA GLU A 66 5.73 -3.59 -0.60
C GLU A 66 4.34 -3.25 -1.15
N GLN A 67 3.28 -3.73 -0.50
CA GLN A 67 1.88 -3.57 -0.90
C GLN A 67 1.33 -2.15 -1.06
N TYR A 68 2.04 -1.17 -0.52
CA TYR A 68 1.67 0.25 -0.62
C TYR A 68 2.61 1.03 -1.55
N ASP A 69 3.55 0.35 -2.19
CA ASP A 69 4.37 0.97 -3.22
C ASP A 69 3.53 1.16 -4.49
N ALA A 70 3.26 2.41 -4.83
CA ALA A 70 2.38 2.78 -5.93
C ALA A 70 2.99 2.48 -7.32
N CYS A 71 4.32 2.29 -7.42
CA CYS A 71 5.00 2.11 -8.70
C CYS A 71 5.97 0.93 -8.76
N GLY A 72 6.33 0.32 -7.63
CA GLY A 72 7.32 -0.76 -7.60
C GLY A 72 7.05 -1.90 -8.58
N LEU A 73 5.79 -2.34 -8.73
CA LEU A 73 5.41 -3.37 -9.72
C LEU A 73 5.73 -2.93 -11.16
N GLY A 74 5.41 -1.69 -11.51
CA GLY A 74 5.69 -1.14 -12.83
C GLY A 74 7.19 -0.95 -13.08
N LEU A 75 7.96 -0.58 -12.05
CA LEU A 75 9.41 -0.48 -12.14
C LEU A 75 10.05 -1.84 -12.42
N LEU A 76 9.68 -2.86 -11.64
CA LEU A 76 10.18 -4.23 -11.81
C LEU A 76 9.84 -4.80 -13.19
N GLN A 77 8.62 -4.54 -13.67
CA GLN A 77 8.22 -4.88 -15.03
C GLN A 77 9.07 -4.14 -16.08
N ARG A 78 9.37 -2.86 -15.87
CA ARG A 78 10.17 -2.04 -16.80
C ARG A 78 11.62 -2.49 -16.92
N ILE A 79 12.18 -3.07 -15.87
CA ILE A 79 13.54 -3.63 -15.84
C ILE A 79 13.58 -5.14 -16.10
N GLU A 80 12.48 -5.73 -16.56
CA GLU A 80 12.38 -7.13 -17.03
C GLU A 80 12.66 -8.19 -15.94
N VAL A 81 12.30 -7.90 -14.68
CA VAL A 81 12.33 -8.89 -13.60
C VAL A 81 11.13 -9.83 -13.72
N GLU A 82 11.41 -11.13 -13.89
CA GLU A 82 10.35 -12.14 -14.03
C GLU A 82 9.76 -12.58 -12.68
N THR A 83 10.59 -12.69 -11.65
CA THR A 83 10.14 -13.16 -10.32
C THR A 83 9.92 -11.97 -9.40
N VAL A 84 8.65 -11.69 -9.08
CA VAL A 84 8.27 -10.59 -8.18
C VAL A 84 7.64 -11.15 -6.91
N ILE A 85 8.18 -10.75 -5.76
CA ILE A 85 7.68 -11.08 -4.44
C ILE A 85 6.96 -9.87 -3.87
N TRP A 86 5.66 -10.05 -3.63
CA TRP A 86 4.83 -9.03 -3.01
C TRP A 86 4.85 -9.15 -1.50
N LEU A 87 5.36 -8.12 -0.82
CA LEU A 87 5.49 -8.06 0.62
C LEU A 87 4.34 -7.24 1.23
N SER A 88 3.91 -7.66 2.41
CA SER A 88 2.89 -6.98 3.20
C SER A 88 3.27 -7.07 4.67
N ALA A 89 3.51 -5.92 5.30
CA ALA A 89 3.73 -5.84 6.75
C ALA A 89 2.42 -5.76 7.56
N THR A 90 1.27 -5.67 6.89
CA THR A 90 -0.05 -5.55 7.52
C THR A 90 -1.00 -6.63 6.97
N ALA A 91 -2.28 -6.57 7.31
CA ALA A 91 -3.26 -7.42 6.63
C ALA A 91 -3.45 -6.95 5.17
N ILE A 92 -3.88 -7.87 4.32
CA ILE A 92 -4.13 -7.62 2.91
C ILE A 92 -5.51 -6.95 2.77
N TYR A 93 -5.59 -5.90 1.97
CA TYR A 93 -6.83 -5.22 1.60
C TYR A 93 -7.45 -5.86 0.36
N ARG A 94 -8.77 -6.07 0.31
CA ARG A 94 -9.45 -6.86 -0.75
C ARG A 94 -9.02 -6.58 -2.19
N LEU A 95 -8.82 -5.30 -2.58
CA LEU A 95 -8.48 -4.99 -3.98
C LEU A 95 -7.11 -5.54 -4.40
N GLN A 96 -6.19 -5.75 -3.47
CA GLN A 96 -4.84 -6.23 -3.73
C GLN A 96 -4.82 -7.64 -4.37
N PRO A 97 -5.33 -8.70 -3.69
CA PRO A 97 -5.35 -10.05 -4.23
C PRO A 97 -6.25 -10.17 -5.46
N GLU A 98 -7.32 -9.38 -5.55
CA GLU A 98 -8.19 -9.35 -6.74
C GLU A 98 -7.42 -8.92 -8.00
N GLN A 99 -6.45 -7.99 -7.90
CA GLN A 99 -5.63 -7.59 -9.05
C GLN A 99 -4.81 -8.75 -9.63
N ILE A 100 -4.45 -9.73 -8.80
CA ILE A 100 -3.67 -10.92 -9.21
C ILE A 100 -4.56 -12.16 -9.37
N GLY A 101 -5.88 -11.99 -9.44
CA GLY A 101 -6.84 -13.08 -9.65
C GLY A 101 -7.05 -13.98 -8.44
N VAL A 102 -6.59 -13.58 -7.25
CA VAL A 102 -6.84 -14.30 -6.01
C VAL A 102 -8.18 -13.85 -5.43
N ASN A 103 -9.07 -14.82 -5.23
CA ASN A 103 -10.41 -14.55 -4.68
C ASN A 103 -10.31 -14.12 -3.21
N PHE A 104 -10.95 -13.00 -2.85
CA PHE A 104 -11.01 -12.47 -1.49
C PHE A 104 -12.47 -12.39 -0.99
N PRO A 105 -13.02 -13.51 -0.48
CA PRO A 105 -14.43 -13.59 -0.11
C PRO A 105 -14.72 -12.97 1.25
N LEU A 106 -15.30 -11.77 1.23
CA LEU A 106 -15.70 -10.98 2.39
C LEU A 106 -16.69 -11.67 3.33
N SER A 107 -17.30 -12.78 2.90
CA SER A 107 -18.18 -13.57 3.76
C SER A 107 -17.41 -14.23 4.91
N TYR A 108 -16.13 -14.58 4.75
CA TYR A 108 -15.33 -15.21 5.81
C TYR A 108 -13.89 -14.69 5.92
N VAL A 109 -13.44 -13.84 4.99
CA VAL A 109 -12.16 -13.13 5.12
C VAL A 109 -12.43 -11.72 5.67
N PRO A 110 -11.87 -11.36 6.84
CA PRO A 110 -12.03 -10.02 7.39
C PRO A 110 -11.25 -9.00 6.55
N GLU A 111 -11.87 -7.85 6.29
CA GLU A 111 -11.24 -6.72 5.59
C GLU A 111 -10.17 -6.04 6.48
N LEU A 112 -9.15 -5.40 5.89
CA LEU A 112 -8.02 -4.77 6.58
C LEU A 112 -8.41 -3.89 7.78
N PHE A 113 -9.46 -3.08 7.63
CA PHE A 113 -9.93 -2.17 8.69
C PHE A 113 -11.06 -2.75 9.55
N SER A 114 -11.38 -4.03 9.36
CA SER A 114 -12.38 -4.75 10.13
C SER A 114 -11.77 -5.27 11.43
N SER A 115 -12.47 -5.07 12.54
CA SER A 115 -12.10 -5.68 13.84
C SER A 115 -12.51 -7.15 13.97
N PHE A 116 -13.00 -7.78 12.89
CA PHE A 116 -13.55 -9.13 12.91
C PHE A 116 -12.49 -10.20 12.63
N SER A 117 -12.84 -11.46 12.95
CA SER A 117 -12.05 -12.65 12.63
C SER A 117 -12.63 -13.40 11.43
N ASP A 118 -12.04 -14.53 11.08
CA ASP A 118 -12.57 -15.49 10.10
C ASP A 118 -13.93 -16.09 10.53
N ARG A 119 -14.31 -15.93 11.80
CA ARG A 119 -15.60 -16.36 12.35
C ARG A 119 -16.53 -15.18 12.57
N MET A 120 -17.39 -14.92 11.58
CA MET A 120 -18.38 -13.84 11.61
C MET A 120 -19.83 -14.35 11.64
N ARG A 121 -20.66 -13.69 12.47
CA ARG A 121 -22.14 -13.75 12.39
C ARG A 121 -22.64 -13.02 11.15
N PHE A 122 -23.90 -13.26 10.75
CA PHE A 122 -24.49 -12.63 9.57
C PHE A 122 -24.29 -11.10 9.53
N PHE A 123 -24.65 -10.38 10.59
CA PHE A 123 -24.48 -8.92 10.64
C PHE A 123 -23.01 -8.47 10.61
N GLN A 124 -22.09 -9.25 11.17
CA GLN A 124 -20.66 -8.94 11.06
C GLN A 124 -20.17 -9.10 9.63
N ARG A 125 -20.68 -10.08 8.87
CA ARG A 125 -20.37 -10.22 7.43
C ARG A 125 -20.87 -9.02 6.64
N VAL A 126 -22.08 -8.53 6.94
CA VAL A 126 -22.63 -7.32 6.30
C VAL A 126 -21.74 -6.10 6.59
N VAL A 127 -21.34 -5.90 7.85
CA VAL A 127 -20.45 -4.80 8.23
C VAL A 127 -19.07 -4.96 7.58
N ASN A 128 -18.51 -6.17 7.54
CA ASN A 128 -17.25 -6.46 6.87
C ASN A 128 -17.31 -6.08 5.38
N THR A 129 -18.41 -6.42 4.71
CA THR A 129 -18.63 -6.04 3.31
C THR A 129 -18.76 -4.53 3.14
N LEU A 130 -19.44 -3.84 4.04
CA LEU A 130 -19.56 -2.38 3.99
C LEU A 130 -18.22 -1.67 4.23
N VAL A 131 -17.35 -2.21 5.09
CA VAL A 131 -15.99 -1.70 5.32
C VAL A 131 -15.10 -1.85 4.08
N ALA A 132 -15.38 -2.85 3.24
CA ALA A 132 -14.62 -3.16 2.02
C ALA A 132 -15.06 -2.38 0.77
N THR A 133 -16.08 -1.52 0.88
CA THR A 133 -16.63 -0.64 -0.18
C THR A 133 -16.31 0.81 0.09
#